data_AF-A0A0D9WTT5-F1
#
_entry.id   AF-A0A0D9WTT5-F1
#
_cell.length_a   1.000
_cell.length_b   1.000
_cell.length_c   1.000
_cell.angle_alpha   90.00
_cell.angle_beta   90.00
_cell.angle_gamma   90.00
#
_symmetry.space_group_name_H-M   'P 1'
#
loop_
_entity.id
_entity.type
_entity.pdbx_description
1 polymer ?
#
loop_
_entity_poly.entity_id
_entity_poly.type
_entity_poly.pdbx_seq_one_letter_code
_entity_poly.pdbx_strand_id
1 'polypeptide(L)'
;MTKARCLVPAQQHQSGRCSYYSIIAALEANLRIKYGFGDDLSIKYLRSKDDKVKAENILNKKIGRNVRILDIVKATGVPTDRAYKLFCQRSVQCAMHKIQGYTKYDVKKPLQIRTALERHLRKGPMIAVFFVSTNYNNCMKFGSIYVVDVNQAMLDKDEIAICHSVCVVSFGIEGRVPFLQFRTENLHWPTYGRVDIQSVIELYGIDV
;
A
#
# COMPACT_ATOMS: atom_id res chain seq x y z
N MET A 1 13.04 -13.65 11.54
CA MET A 1 11.97 -13.09 10.67
C MET A 1 11.04 -12.27 11.55
N THR A 2 11.23 -10.96 11.59
CA THR A 2 10.43 -10.02 12.37
C THR A 2 9.07 -9.85 11.69
N LYS A 3 7.97 -10.08 12.42
CA LYS A 3 6.63 -9.77 11.92
C LYS A 3 6.51 -8.24 11.82
N ALA A 4 5.75 -7.72 10.86
CA ALA A 4 5.50 -6.29 10.72
C ALA A 4 3.99 -6.07 10.57
N ARG A 5 3.43 -5.06 11.23
CA ARG A 5 2.00 -4.70 11.12
C ARG A 5 1.85 -3.28 10.60
N CYS A 6 1.07 -3.12 9.53
CA CYS A 6 0.89 -1.83 8.88
C CYS A 6 -0.05 -0.89 9.69
N LEU A 7 0.31 0.38 9.92
CA LEU A 7 -0.52 1.44 10.53
C LEU A 7 -0.70 2.63 9.61
N VAL A 8 -1.68 3.49 9.89
CA VAL A 8 -1.80 4.88 9.40
C VAL A 8 -1.33 5.79 10.55
N PRO A 9 -0.63 6.90 10.31
CA PRO A 9 -0.28 7.83 11.38
C PRO A 9 -1.48 8.57 11.97
N ALA A 10 -1.28 8.97 13.23
CA ALA A 10 -2.24 9.39 14.23
C ALA A 10 -3.20 10.52 13.81
N GLN A 11 -4.49 10.18 13.68
CA GLN A 11 -5.57 10.78 14.50
C GLN A 11 -6.96 10.12 14.32
N GLN A 12 -7.11 9.05 13.53
CA GLN A 12 -8.31 8.20 13.60
C GLN A 12 -7.95 6.72 13.65
N HIS A 13 -8.30 6.09 14.77
CA HIS A 13 -8.11 4.70 15.15
C HIS A 13 -8.64 3.71 14.10
N GLN A 14 -7.82 3.31 13.13
CA GLN A 14 -8.04 2.09 12.36
C GLN A 14 -6.71 1.40 12.01
N SER A 15 -6.17 0.68 13.00
CA SER A 15 -4.99 -0.18 12.84
C SER A 15 -5.14 -1.11 11.62
N GLY A 16 -4.05 -1.32 10.88
CA GLY A 16 -4.01 -2.36 9.85
C GLY A 16 -4.56 -1.99 8.47
N ARG A 17 -5.12 -0.79 8.25
CA ARG A 17 -5.86 -0.51 7.01
C ARG A 17 -5.05 0.04 5.85
N CYS A 18 -3.87 0.64 6.08
CA CYS A 18 -3.08 1.29 5.03
C CYS A 18 -2.75 0.37 3.84
N SER A 19 -2.56 -0.93 4.05
CA SER A 19 -2.38 -1.89 2.95
C SER A 19 -3.58 -1.95 1.99
N TYR A 20 -4.82 -1.86 2.49
CA TYR A 20 -5.99 -1.87 1.60
C TYR A 20 -6.05 -0.58 0.80
N TYR A 21 -5.81 0.57 1.46
CA TYR A 21 -5.81 1.87 0.79
C TYR A 21 -4.71 1.97 -0.26
N SER A 22 -3.47 1.57 0.06
CA SER A 22 -2.36 1.63 -0.88
C SER A 22 -2.56 0.72 -2.10
N ILE A 23 -3.04 -0.51 -1.89
CA ILE A 23 -3.32 -1.45 -2.97
C ILE A 23 -4.48 -0.98 -3.85
N ILE A 24 -5.57 -0.51 -3.25
CA ILE A 24 -6.72 0.03 -4.00
C ILE A 24 -6.32 1.29 -4.78
N ALA A 25 -5.65 2.24 -4.15
CA ALA A 25 -5.20 3.46 -4.81
C ALA A 25 -4.24 3.17 -5.98
N ALA A 26 -3.33 2.20 -5.81
CA ALA A 26 -2.46 1.78 -6.90
C ALA A 26 -3.25 1.12 -8.04
N LEU A 27 -4.21 0.24 -7.72
CA LEU A 27 -5.08 -0.40 -8.71
C LEU A 27 -5.92 0.62 -9.48
N GLU A 28 -6.64 1.51 -8.79
CA GLU A 28 -7.46 2.56 -9.39
C GLU A 28 -6.63 3.45 -10.32
N ALA A 29 -5.45 3.87 -9.88
CA ALA A 29 -4.58 4.71 -10.69
C ALA A 29 -4.08 3.98 -11.96
N ASN A 30 -3.69 2.70 -11.83
CA ASN A 30 -3.28 1.91 -12.99
C ASN A 30 -4.46 1.68 -13.96
N LEU A 31 -5.66 1.39 -13.46
CA LEU A 31 -6.87 1.26 -14.29
C LEU A 31 -7.23 2.58 -14.98
N ARG A 32 -7.05 3.71 -14.30
CA ARG A 32 -7.28 5.04 -14.86
C ARG A 32 -6.32 5.33 -16.01
N ILE A 33 -5.03 5.07 -15.81
CA ILE A 33 -3.99 5.26 -16.83
C ILE A 33 -4.25 4.37 -18.05
N LYS A 34 -4.62 3.10 -17.84
CA LYS A 34 -4.70 2.12 -18.94
C LYS A 34 -6.04 2.08 -19.66
N TYR A 35 -7.14 2.30 -18.93
CA TYR A 35 -8.50 2.07 -19.44
C TYR A 35 -9.44 3.28 -19.23
N GLY A 36 -8.95 4.41 -18.72
CA GLY A 36 -9.78 5.59 -18.44
C GLY A 36 -10.77 5.39 -17.29
N PHE A 37 -10.52 4.43 -16.39
CA PHE A 37 -11.38 4.13 -15.25
C PHE A 37 -11.48 5.30 -14.26
N GLY A 38 -12.71 5.70 -13.94
CA GLY A 38 -13.01 6.90 -13.14
C GLY A 38 -13.69 6.67 -11.78
N ASP A 39 -14.04 5.42 -11.45
CA ASP A 39 -14.78 5.11 -10.22
C ASP A 39 -13.85 4.72 -9.06
N ASP A 40 -14.39 4.76 -7.83
CA ASP A 40 -13.70 4.26 -6.64
C ASP A 40 -14.03 2.78 -6.39
N LEU A 41 -13.02 1.99 -6.04
CA LEU A 41 -13.13 0.57 -5.71
C LEU A 41 -13.45 0.36 -4.22
N SER A 42 -14.18 -0.71 -3.92
CA SER A 42 -14.66 -0.93 -2.56
C SER A 42 -13.60 -1.55 -1.64
N ILE A 43 -12.99 -0.72 -0.81
CA ILE A 43 -12.16 -1.17 0.32
C ILE A 43 -12.96 -2.05 1.29
N LYS A 44 -14.26 -1.78 1.46
CA LYS A 44 -15.13 -2.58 2.34
C LYS A 44 -15.25 -4.02 1.84
N TYR A 45 -15.43 -4.22 0.53
CA TYR A 45 -15.44 -5.55 -0.07
C TYR A 45 -14.12 -6.27 0.16
N LEU A 46 -13.00 -5.62 -0.17
CA LEU A 46 -11.67 -6.22 -0.06
C LEU A 46 -11.35 -6.66 1.38
N ARG A 47 -11.73 -5.84 2.36
CA ARG A 47 -11.60 -6.18 3.79
C ARG A 47 -12.44 -7.40 4.17
N SER A 48 -13.71 -7.44 3.75
CA SER A 48 -14.57 -8.59 4.00
C SER A 48 -13.99 -9.89 3.42
N LYS A 49 -13.36 -9.82 2.24
CA LYS A 49 -12.67 -10.96 1.64
C LYS A 49 -11.41 -11.36 2.41
N ASP A 50 -10.57 -10.41 2.82
CA ASP A 50 -9.38 -10.70 3.63
C ASP A 50 -9.75 -11.34 4.98
N ASP A 51 -10.85 -10.90 5.59
CA ASP A 51 -11.32 -11.47 6.86
C ASP A 51 -11.84 -12.91 6.70
N LYS A 52 -12.51 -13.23 5.59
CA LYS A 52 -12.88 -14.63 5.24
C LYS A 52 -11.64 -15.50 5.02
N VAL A 53 -10.69 -15.01 4.23
CA VAL A 53 -9.42 -15.73 3.95
C VAL A 53 -8.62 -15.97 5.23
N LYS A 54 -8.63 -15.04 6.18
CA LYS A 54 -7.99 -15.24 7.50
C LYS A 54 -8.70 -16.32 8.33
N ALA A 55 -10.04 -16.34 8.31
CA ALA A 55 -10.82 -17.33 9.05
C ALA A 55 -10.63 -18.75 8.47
N GLU A 56 -10.48 -18.86 7.15
CA GLU A 56 -10.23 -20.13 6.46
C GLU A 56 -8.78 -20.61 6.62
N ASN A 57 -7.80 -19.70 6.63
CA ASN A 57 -6.36 -20.02 6.69
C ASN A 57 -5.75 -20.06 8.11
N ILE A 58 -6.55 -20.30 9.16
CA ILE A 58 -6.06 -20.37 10.55
C ILE A 58 -4.94 -21.42 10.73
N LEU A 59 -4.76 -22.35 9.78
CA LEU A 59 -3.79 -23.46 9.87
C LEU A 59 -2.57 -23.40 8.92
N ASN A 60 -2.42 -22.46 7.97
CA ASN A 60 -1.27 -22.50 7.03
C ASN A 60 -0.60 -21.15 6.68
N LYS A 61 0.68 -21.05 7.13
CA LYS A 61 1.86 -20.26 6.70
C LYS A 61 1.79 -18.72 6.52
N LYS A 62 2.67 -18.05 7.29
CA LYS A 62 3.66 -16.95 7.03
C LYS A 62 3.53 -16.01 5.79
N ILE A 63 2.39 -15.83 5.15
CA ILE A 63 2.25 -14.89 4.03
C ILE A 63 2.09 -13.46 4.58
N GLY A 64 2.92 -12.54 4.09
CA GLY A 64 2.86 -11.12 4.45
C GLY A 64 1.52 -10.48 4.08
N ARG A 65 1.09 -9.47 4.83
CA ARG A 65 -0.24 -8.84 4.64
C ARG A 65 -0.45 -8.31 3.22
N ASN A 66 0.51 -7.57 2.65
CA ASN A 66 0.35 -7.00 1.31
C ASN A 66 0.28 -8.09 0.24
N VAL A 67 1.11 -9.13 0.35
CA VAL A 67 1.08 -10.30 -0.55
C VAL A 67 -0.30 -10.97 -0.54
N ARG A 68 -0.83 -11.26 0.67
CA ARG A 68 -2.15 -11.87 0.81
C ARG A 68 -3.26 -11.02 0.19
N ILE A 69 -3.24 -9.70 0.43
CA ILE A 69 -4.25 -8.80 -0.15
C ILE A 69 -4.11 -8.73 -1.67
N LEU A 70 -2.88 -8.65 -2.22
CA LEU A 70 -2.63 -8.68 -3.66
C LEU A 70 -3.13 -9.98 -4.29
N ASP A 71 -2.92 -11.13 -3.64
CA ASP A 71 -3.43 -12.43 -4.08
C ASP A 71 -4.97 -12.46 -4.12
N ILE A 72 -5.65 -11.87 -3.12
CA ILE A 72 -7.12 -11.73 -3.10
C ILE A 72 -7.59 -10.89 -4.29
N VAL A 73 -6.95 -9.75 -4.55
CA VAL A 73 -7.28 -8.86 -5.67
C VAL A 73 -7.05 -9.58 -7.01
N LYS A 74 -5.99 -10.37 -7.14
CA LYS A 74 -5.72 -11.18 -8.34
C LYS A 74 -6.79 -12.24 -8.57
N ALA A 75 -7.14 -13.00 -7.53
CA ALA A 75 -8.07 -14.12 -7.65
C ALA A 75 -9.52 -13.65 -7.85
N THR A 76 -9.98 -12.76 -6.97
CA THR A 76 -11.40 -12.39 -6.88
C THR A 76 -11.70 -11.05 -7.53
N GLY A 77 -10.75 -10.12 -7.53
CA GLY A 77 -10.96 -8.73 -7.94
C GLY A 77 -11.66 -7.90 -6.89
N VAL A 78 -11.96 -6.66 -7.25
CA VAL A 78 -12.68 -5.70 -6.39
C VAL A 78 -13.75 -4.98 -7.22
N PRO A 79 -15.00 -4.91 -6.75
CA PRO A 79 -16.04 -4.12 -7.41
C PRO A 79 -15.87 -2.63 -7.08
N THR A 80 -16.55 -1.76 -7.82
CA THR A 80 -16.71 -0.36 -7.42
C THR A 80 -17.48 -0.25 -6.10
N ASP A 81 -17.24 0.79 -5.30
CA ASP A 81 -17.98 0.99 -4.04
C ASP A 81 -19.49 1.15 -4.28
N ARG A 82 -19.86 1.81 -5.38
CA ARG A 82 -21.26 1.91 -5.81
C ARG A 82 -21.87 0.56 -6.13
N ALA A 83 -21.19 -0.27 -6.92
CA ALA A 83 -21.69 -1.59 -7.28
C ALA A 83 -21.81 -2.49 -6.04
N TYR A 84 -20.82 -2.45 -5.14
CA TYR A 84 -20.86 -3.24 -3.92
C TYR A 84 -22.02 -2.87 -3.00
N LYS A 85 -22.33 -1.58 -2.86
CA LYS A 85 -23.52 -1.11 -2.11
C LYS A 85 -24.81 -1.70 -2.70
N LEU A 86 -24.95 -1.70 -4.02
CA LEU A 86 -26.11 -2.27 -4.70
C LEU A 86 -26.19 -3.79 -4.52
N PHE A 87 -25.06 -4.50 -4.57
CA PHE A 87 -25.02 -5.93 -4.27
C PHE A 87 -25.48 -6.24 -2.85
N CYS A 88 -25.03 -5.48 -1.84
CA CYS A 88 -25.46 -5.69 -0.46
C CYS A 88 -26.96 -5.42 -0.25
N GLN A 89 -27.57 -4.52 -1.02
CA GLN A 89 -28.98 -4.14 -0.87
C GLN A 89 -29.93 -5.01 -1.70
N ARG A 90 -29.50 -5.43 -2.89
CA ARG A 90 -30.37 -5.99 -3.92
C ARG A 90 -29.80 -7.24 -4.60
N SER A 91 -28.66 -7.75 -4.12
CA SER A 91 -27.96 -8.92 -4.68
C SER A 91 -27.62 -8.80 -6.18
N VAL A 92 -27.44 -7.56 -6.67
CA VAL A 92 -27.09 -7.28 -8.06
C VAL A 92 -25.64 -7.68 -8.34
N GLN A 93 -25.42 -8.41 -9.44
CA GLN A 93 -24.08 -8.82 -9.86
C GLN A 93 -23.16 -7.61 -10.09
N CYS A 94 -21.91 -7.70 -9.63
CA CYS A 94 -20.92 -6.63 -9.77
C CYS A 94 -19.83 -7.02 -10.77
N ALA A 95 -19.44 -6.07 -11.62
CA ALA A 95 -18.19 -6.18 -12.37
C ALA A 95 -17.00 -6.14 -11.41
N MET A 96 -16.04 -7.05 -11.61
CA MET A 96 -14.89 -7.23 -10.73
C MET A 96 -13.62 -6.76 -11.43
N HIS A 97 -12.91 -5.82 -10.81
CA HIS A 97 -11.65 -5.29 -11.34
C HIS A 97 -10.48 -6.06 -10.71
N LYS A 98 -9.71 -6.75 -11.55
CA LYS A 98 -8.63 -7.65 -11.12
C LYS A 98 -7.28 -7.09 -11.54
N ILE A 99 -6.24 -7.52 -10.83
CA ILE A 99 -4.87 -7.45 -11.31
C ILE A 99 -4.55 -8.75 -12.06
N GLN A 100 -3.81 -8.65 -13.16
CA GLN A 100 -3.29 -9.81 -13.87
C GLN A 100 -2.17 -10.48 -13.06
N GLY A 101 -1.38 -9.66 -12.37
CA GLY A 101 -0.29 -10.10 -11.52
C GLY A 101 0.34 -8.95 -10.77
N TYR A 102 1.37 -9.28 -9.99
CA TYR A 102 2.23 -8.29 -9.35
C TYR A 102 3.66 -8.82 -9.28
N THR A 103 4.62 -7.90 -9.27
CA THR A 103 6.04 -8.19 -9.09
C THR A 103 6.49 -7.64 -7.74
N LYS A 104 7.14 -8.48 -6.92
CA LYS A 104 7.84 -8.04 -5.71
C LYS A 104 9.30 -7.78 -6.05
N TYR A 105 9.76 -6.56 -5.83
CA TYR A 105 11.14 -6.16 -6.06
C TYR A 105 11.99 -6.38 -4.80
N ASP A 106 13.23 -6.85 -5.00
CA ASP A 106 14.20 -6.96 -3.92
C ASP A 106 14.85 -5.59 -3.67
N VAL A 107 14.37 -4.90 -2.64
CA VAL A 107 14.83 -3.56 -2.23
C VAL A 107 16.29 -3.54 -1.77
N LYS A 108 16.92 -4.69 -1.53
CA LYS A 108 18.36 -4.75 -1.21
C LYS A 108 19.24 -4.73 -2.45
N LYS A 109 18.66 -4.88 -3.66
CA LYS A 109 19.39 -4.93 -4.93
C LYS A 109 19.14 -3.66 -5.73
N PRO A 110 20.14 -2.77 -5.91
CA PRO A 110 19.97 -1.53 -6.65
C PRO A 110 19.40 -1.70 -8.07
N LEU A 111 19.79 -2.77 -8.78
CA LEU A 111 19.20 -3.06 -10.10
C LEU A 111 17.70 -3.34 -10.02
N GLN A 112 17.22 -4.03 -8.99
CA GLN A 112 15.78 -4.32 -8.83
C GLN A 112 14.99 -3.06 -8.50
N ILE A 113 15.56 -2.15 -7.70
CA ILE A 113 14.98 -0.82 -7.48
C ILE A 113 14.90 -0.06 -8.81
N ARG A 114 15.99 -0.02 -9.58
CA ARG A 114 15.99 0.64 -10.90
C ARG A 114 14.90 0.08 -11.82
N THR A 115 14.78 -1.24 -11.93
CA THR A 115 13.71 -1.88 -12.71
C THR A 115 12.32 -1.49 -12.21
N ALA A 116 12.12 -1.37 -10.90
CA ALA A 116 10.86 -0.91 -10.32
C ALA A 116 10.55 0.54 -10.71
N LEU A 117 11.53 1.43 -10.65
CA LEU A 117 11.37 2.84 -11.05
C LEU A 117 11.09 2.98 -12.56
N GLU A 118 11.81 2.23 -13.40
CA GLU A 118 11.55 2.19 -14.85
C GLU A 118 10.14 1.67 -15.16
N ARG A 119 9.67 0.67 -14.41
CA ARG A 119 8.30 0.20 -14.49
C ARG A 119 7.30 1.26 -14.05
N HIS A 120 7.56 1.98 -12.96
CA HIS A 120 6.69 3.06 -12.48
C HIS A 120 6.40 4.08 -13.59
N LEU A 121 7.45 4.47 -14.33
CA LEU A 121 7.32 5.40 -15.46
C LEU A 121 6.47 4.84 -16.61
N ARG A 122 6.53 3.52 -16.86
CA ARG A 122 5.84 2.89 -18.00
C ARG A 122 4.43 2.42 -17.70
N LYS A 123 4.18 1.95 -16.47
CA LYS A 123 2.94 1.27 -16.09
C LYS A 123 2.12 2.05 -15.06
N GLY A 124 2.75 2.94 -14.30
CA GLY A 124 2.10 3.75 -13.29
C GLY A 124 2.40 3.32 -11.85
N PRO A 125 1.55 3.72 -10.89
CA PRO A 125 1.83 3.65 -9.46
C PRO A 125 2.19 2.28 -8.91
N MET A 126 3.00 2.31 -7.86
CA MET A 126 3.52 1.13 -7.13
C MET A 126 3.09 1.15 -5.66
N ILE A 127 3.37 0.07 -4.94
CA ILE A 127 3.16 0.00 -3.50
C ILE A 127 4.52 -0.10 -2.81
N ALA A 128 4.79 0.79 -1.87
CA ALA A 128 5.97 0.70 -1.00
C ALA A 128 5.55 0.44 0.44
N VAL A 129 6.41 -0.26 1.17
CA VAL A 129 6.24 -0.53 2.60
C VAL A 129 7.53 -0.17 3.32
N PHE A 130 7.43 0.55 4.43
CA PHE A 130 8.57 0.95 5.26
C PHE A 130 8.20 0.87 6.74
N PHE A 131 9.18 0.77 7.63
CA PHE A 131 8.94 0.84 9.07
C PHE A 131 8.56 2.26 9.50
N VAL A 132 7.87 2.40 10.62
CA VAL A 132 7.55 3.70 11.21
C VAL A 132 8.40 3.89 12.46
N SER A 133 9.05 5.04 12.57
CA SER A 133 9.83 5.47 13.73
C SER A 133 9.26 6.77 14.30
N THR A 134 9.68 7.14 15.50
CA THR A 134 9.19 8.30 16.26
C THR A 134 9.24 9.63 15.49
N ASN A 135 10.22 9.81 14.61
CA ASN A 135 10.40 11.00 13.75
C ASN A 135 9.38 11.08 12.59
N TYR A 136 8.62 10.02 12.28
CA TYR A 136 7.74 9.96 11.12
C TYR A 136 6.72 11.10 11.06
N ASN A 137 6.01 11.35 12.16
CA ASN A 137 4.99 12.41 12.19
C ASN A 137 5.60 13.81 11.95
N ASN A 138 6.80 14.07 12.48
CA ASN A 138 7.50 15.32 12.27
C ASN A 138 7.90 15.47 10.80
N CYS A 139 8.51 14.44 10.20
CA CYS A 139 8.86 14.44 8.78
C CYS A 139 7.63 14.69 7.90
N MET A 140 6.52 14.01 8.16
CA MET A 140 5.29 14.20 7.40
C MET A 140 4.71 15.61 7.57
N LYS A 141 4.64 16.13 8.80
CA LYS A 141 4.09 17.47 9.08
C LYS A 141 4.88 18.58 8.40
N PHE A 142 6.22 18.47 8.38
CA PHE A 142 7.10 19.48 7.76
C PHE A 142 7.44 19.17 6.29
N GLY A 143 6.89 18.08 5.74
CA GLY A 143 7.13 17.65 4.37
C GLY A 143 8.54 17.10 4.10
N SER A 144 9.40 16.95 5.12
CA SER A 144 10.76 16.42 4.96
C SER A 144 10.78 14.99 4.40
N ILE A 145 11.89 14.60 3.76
CA ILE A 145 12.11 13.20 3.38
C ILE A 145 12.24 12.37 4.65
N TYR A 146 11.34 11.40 4.82
CA TYR A 146 11.36 10.49 5.94
C TYR A 146 12.44 9.42 5.76
N VAL A 147 13.33 9.32 6.75
CA VAL A 147 14.33 8.26 6.88
C VAL A 147 14.00 7.48 8.15
N VAL A 148 13.92 6.16 8.03
CA VAL A 148 13.64 5.28 9.17
C VAL A 148 14.80 5.35 10.16
N ASP A 149 14.51 5.73 11.40
CA ASP A 149 15.42 5.53 12.51
C ASP A 149 15.16 4.14 13.13
N VAL A 150 16.05 3.20 12.81
CA VAL A 150 15.95 1.81 13.29
C VAL A 150 16.07 1.70 14.82
N ASN A 151 16.74 2.65 15.47
CA ASN A 151 16.89 2.66 16.93
C ASN A 151 15.65 3.21 17.63
N GLN A 152 14.80 3.94 16.90
CA GLN A 152 13.55 4.51 17.39
C GLN A 152 12.33 3.97 16.62
N ALA A 153 12.40 2.71 16.20
CA ALA A 153 11.27 2.04 15.57
C ALA A 153 10.07 2.00 16.52
N MET A 154 8.90 2.41 16.02
CA MET A 154 7.66 2.30 16.77
C MET A 154 7.21 0.83 16.81
N LEU A 155 6.87 0.36 17.99
CA LEU A 155 6.36 -1.00 18.22
C LEU A 155 4.85 -0.96 18.52
N ASP A 156 4.14 -2.01 18.12
CA ASP A 156 2.77 -2.21 18.56
C ASP A 156 2.71 -2.81 19.98
N LYS A 157 1.49 -3.12 20.46
CA LYS A 157 1.27 -3.68 21.80
C LYS A 157 1.93 -5.05 22.01
N ASP A 158 2.26 -5.77 20.93
CA ASP A 158 2.88 -7.08 20.94
C ASP A 158 4.41 -6.97 20.71
N GLU A 159 4.98 -5.77 20.86
CA GLU A 159 6.39 -5.45 20.57
C GLU A 159 6.81 -5.69 19.10
N ILE A 160 5.84 -5.66 18.18
CA ILE A 160 6.07 -5.89 16.76
C ILE A 160 6.29 -4.54 16.07
N ALA A 161 7.37 -4.43 15.29
CA ALA A 161 7.67 -3.24 14.51
C ALA A 161 6.49 -2.84 13.60
N ILE A 162 6.09 -1.58 13.72
CA ILE A 162 5.04 -1.00 12.92
C ILE A 162 5.60 -0.66 11.54
N CYS A 163 4.85 -0.99 10.50
CA CYS A 163 5.14 -0.55 9.13
C CYS A 163 4.03 0.35 8.58
N HIS A 164 4.25 0.99 7.44
CA HIS A 164 3.26 1.74 6.70
C HIS A 164 3.32 1.29 5.24
N SER A 165 2.15 1.05 4.63
CA SER A 165 2.03 0.68 3.22
C SER A 165 1.41 1.86 2.48
N VAL A 166 2.04 2.29 1.38
CA VAL A 166 1.69 3.52 0.66
C VAL A 166 1.62 3.28 -0.84
N CYS A 167 0.78 4.06 -1.53
CA CYS A 167 0.77 4.13 -2.99
C CYS A 167 1.81 5.16 -3.45
N VAL A 168 2.86 4.70 -4.13
CA VAL A 168 3.91 5.53 -4.70
C VAL A 168 3.42 6.11 -6.01
N VAL A 169 3.37 7.44 -6.08
CA VAL A 169 2.86 8.20 -7.24
C VAL A 169 3.98 8.85 -8.05
N SER A 170 5.12 9.12 -7.42
CA SER A 170 6.30 9.69 -8.05
C SER A 170 7.57 9.29 -7.30
N PHE A 171 8.72 9.62 -7.85
CA PHE A 171 10.02 9.48 -7.21
C PHE A 171 10.94 10.61 -7.67
N GLY A 172 11.98 10.89 -6.89
CA GLY A 172 12.90 11.98 -7.20
C GLY A 172 14.17 11.92 -6.37
N ILE A 173 14.97 12.97 -6.49
CA ILE A 173 16.20 13.18 -5.72
C ILE A 173 16.15 14.61 -5.18
N GLU A 174 16.34 14.77 -3.86
CA GLU A 174 16.53 16.09 -3.23
C GLU A 174 17.95 16.14 -2.65
N GLY A 175 18.77 17.05 -3.18
CA GLY A 175 20.21 17.07 -2.90
C GLY A 175 20.88 15.77 -3.35
N ARG A 176 21.13 14.85 -2.40
CA ARG A 176 21.70 13.52 -2.65
C ARG A 176 20.83 12.36 -2.17
N VAL A 177 19.61 12.65 -1.70
CA VAL A 177 18.71 11.64 -1.11
C VAL A 177 17.65 11.25 -2.14
N PRO A 178 17.67 10.01 -2.66
CA PRO A 178 16.62 9.53 -3.53
C PRO A 178 15.38 9.16 -2.69
N PHE A 179 14.20 9.57 -3.14
CA PHE A 179 12.96 9.34 -2.41
C PHE A 179 11.83 8.80 -3.29
N LEU A 180 10.89 8.09 -2.66
CA LEU A 180 9.57 7.79 -3.21
C LEU A 180 8.56 8.77 -2.63
N GLN A 181 7.70 9.31 -3.49
CA GLN A 181 6.61 10.20 -3.11
C GLN A 181 5.29 9.43 -3.12
N PHE A 182 4.49 9.63 -2.08
CA PHE A 182 3.19 8.99 -1.91
C PHE A 182 2.14 10.01 -1.43
N ARG A 183 0.87 9.74 -1.70
CA ARG A 183 -0.24 10.59 -1.22
C ARG A 183 -0.47 10.36 0.28
N THR A 184 -0.64 11.45 1.02
CA THR A 184 -1.09 11.39 2.42
C THR A 184 -2.61 11.50 2.48
N GLU A 185 -3.19 10.86 3.50
CA GLU A 185 -4.63 10.95 3.78
C GLU A 185 -4.94 11.87 4.96
N ASN A 186 -3.93 12.56 5.50
CA ASN A 186 -4.08 13.46 6.65
C ASN A 186 -4.20 14.91 6.17
N LEU A 187 -5.35 15.54 6.42
CA LEU A 187 -5.65 16.92 6.00
C LEU A 187 -4.74 17.98 6.65
N HIS A 188 -4.09 17.66 7.77
CA HIS A 188 -3.17 18.57 8.47
C HIS A 188 -1.73 18.44 7.99
N TRP A 189 -1.46 17.54 7.05
CA TRP A 189 -0.16 17.32 6.45
C TRP A 189 -0.13 17.79 5.01
N PRO A 190 1.06 18.05 4.44
CA PRO A 190 1.20 18.19 3.00
C PRO A 190 0.55 17.01 2.28
N THR A 191 -0.06 17.28 1.12
CA THR A 191 -0.77 16.30 0.30
C THR A 191 0.09 15.09 -0.07
N TYR A 192 1.42 15.28 -0.10
CA TYR A 192 2.37 14.24 -0.43
C TYR A 192 3.42 14.07 0.66
N GLY A 193 3.64 12.81 1.03
CA GLY A 193 4.73 12.37 1.88
C GLY A 193 5.88 11.86 1.02
N ARG A 194 7.08 11.89 1.59
CA ARG A 194 8.32 11.45 0.93
C ARG A 194 9.05 10.50 1.85
N VAL A 195 9.49 9.35 1.32
CA VAL A 195 10.28 8.37 2.06
C VAL A 195 11.56 8.08 1.29
N ASP A 196 12.67 8.05 1.99
CA ASP A 196 13.96 7.63 1.43
C ASP A 196 13.86 6.20 0.89
N ILE A 197 14.45 5.95 -0.27
CA ILE A 197 14.38 4.64 -0.93
C ILE A 197 15.00 3.53 -0.07
N GLN A 198 16.06 3.83 0.69
CA GLN A 198 16.75 2.84 1.53
C GLN A 198 15.92 2.45 2.76
N SER A 199 14.96 3.28 3.15
CA SER A 199 14.00 3.00 4.23
C SER A 199 12.88 2.04 3.82
N VAL A 200 12.74 1.74 2.53
CA VAL A 200 11.71 0.83 2.00
C VAL A 200 12.12 -0.63 2.23
N ILE A 201 11.22 -1.41 2.81
CA ILE A 201 11.41 -2.83 3.12
C ILE A 201 10.67 -3.77 2.16
N GLU A 202 9.60 -3.29 1.51
CA GLU A 202 8.92 -4.01 0.44
C GLU A 202 8.50 -3.05 -0.66
N LEU A 203 8.64 -3.48 -1.92
CA LEU A 203 8.23 -2.70 -3.09
C LEU A 203 7.53 -3.62 -4.09
N TYR A 204 6.34 -3.23 -4.53
CA TYR A 204 5.49 -4.02 -5.41
C TYR A 204 5.01 -3.22 -6.60
N GLY A 205 5.04 -3.86 -7.76
CA GLY A 205 4.40 -3.36 -8.97
C GLY A 205 3.17 -4.17 -9.35
N ILE A 206 2.04 -3.51 -9.64
CA ILE A 206 0.77 -4.15 -10.06
C ILE A 206 0.52 -4.09 -11.57
N ASP A 207 0.21 -5.21 -12.21
CA ASP A 207 -0.17 -5.26 -13.62
C ASP A 207 -1.70 -5.41 -13.77
N VAL A 208 -2.32 -4.47 -14.49
CA VAL A 208 -3.76 -4.44 -14.83
C VAL A 208 -4.00 -4.70 -16.30
#